data_AF-A0A7J3HMV6-F1
#
_entry.id   AF-A0A7J3HMV6-F1
#
_cell.length_a   1.000
_cell.length_b   1.000
_cell.length_c   1.000
_cell.angle_alpha   90.00
_cell.angle_beta   90.00
_cell.angle_gamma   90.00
#
_symmetry.space_group_name_H-M   'P 1'
#
loop_
_entity.id
_entity.type
_entity.pdbx_description
1 polymer ?
#
loop_
_entity_poly.entity_id
_entity_poly.type
_entity_poly.pdbx_seq_one_letter_code
_entity_poly.pdbx_strand_id
1 'polypeptide(L)'
;MTEQQEIELKREIGWFGSFAMGYGDVGADIFIALGIVTLYAAGAMPIAFLVAALVYIAIGLAYGELAPAYPYAGGVHVYSLRGLNTLVSFIAGWALMLDYVLDISLFSVASAGYLKFIFPQLVENLNIKIQSIHINGLGIIAGMLVALL
;
A
#
# COMPACT_ATOMS: atom_id res chain seq x y z
N MET A 1 -18.66 33.76 20.34
CA MET A 1 -18.83 32.35 19.95
C MET A 1 -18.62 32.32 18.45
N THR A 2 -17.41 32.04 18.00
CA THR A 2 -17.06 32.04 16.58
C THR A 2 -17.60 30.74 15.99
N GLU A 3 -18.56 30.82 15.07
CA GLU A 3 -19.00 29.67 14.29
C GLU A 3 -17.78 29.06 13.60
N GLN A 4 -17.35 27.87 14.05
CA GLN A 4 -16.41 27.07 13.30
C GLN A 4 -17.18 26.56 12.07
N GLN A 5 -16.91 27.17 10.92
CA GLN A 5 -17.38 26.70 9.63
C GLN A 5 -16.94 25.24 9.49
N GLU A 6 -17.87 24.28 9.47
CA GLU A 6 -17.54 22.88 9.23
C GLU A 6 -16.92 22.77 7.83
N ILE A 7 -15.62 22.49 7.77
CA ILE A 7 -14.88 22.31 6.53
C ILE A 7 -15.31 20.95 5.95
N GLU A 8 -16.30 20.94 5.08
CA GLU A 8 -16.74 19.73 4.37
C GLU A 8 -15.93 19.54 3.08
N LEU A 9 -15.45 18.31 2.84
CA LEU A 9 -14.77 17.97 1.59
C LEU A 9 -15.75 17.96 0.42
N LYS A 10 -15.34 18.54 -0.71
CA LYS A 10 -16.10 18.46 -1.96
C LYS A 10 -16.11 17.02 -2.49
N ARG A 11 -17.30 16.48 -2.73
CA ARG A 11 -17.49 15.15 -3.35
C ARG A 11 -17.17 15.21 -4.85
N GLU A 12 -15.90 15.04 -5.20
CA GLU A 12 -15.45 15.05 -6.61
C GLU A 12 -15.09 13.67 -7.16
N ILE A 13 -14.84 12.69 -6.29
CA ILE A 13 -14.44 11.34 -6.71
C ILE A 13 -15.68 10.60 -7.24
N GLY A 14 -15.82 10.56 -8.56
CA GLY A 14 -16.81 9.73 -9.25
C GLY A 14 -16.37 8.27 -9.34
N TRP A 15 -17.22 7.42 -9.92
CA TRP A 15 -16.96 5.98 -10.06
C TRP A 15 -15.61 5.66 -10.73
N PHE A 16 -15.22 6.45 -11.75
CA PHE A 16 -13.96 6.26 -12.46
C PHE A 16 -12.76 6.63 -11.57
N GLY A 17 -12.89 7.68 -10.76
CA GLY A 17 -11.87 8.04 -9.77
C GLY A 17 -11.69 6.96 -8.72
N SER A 18 -12.79 6.39 -8.22
CA SER A 18 -12.73 5.26 -7.28
C SER A 18 -12.10 4.01 -7.90
N PHE A 19 -12.46 3.68 -9.15
CA PHE A 19 -11.86 2.56 -9.87
C PHE A 19 -10.36 2.79 -10.11
N ALA A 20 -9.98 3.98 -10.58
CA ALA A 20 -8.58 4.30 -10.85
C ALA A 20 -7.73 4.28 -9.57
N MET A 21 -8.28 4.74 -8.44
CA MET A 21 -7.61 4.66 -7.14
C MET A 21 -7.35 3.20 -6.73
N GLY A 22 -8.38 2.35 -6.76
CA GLY A 22 -8.22 0.93 -6.41
C GLY A 22 -7.34 0.16 -7.41
N TYR A 23 -7.41 0.46 -8.70
CA TYR A 23 -6.56 -0.15 -9.71
C TYR A 23 -5.10 0.29 -9.56
N GLY A 24 -4.85 1.57 -9.24
CA GLY A 24 -3.49 2.08 -9.02
C GLY A 24 -2.84 1.47 -7.79
N ASP A 25 -3.61 1.33 -6.71
CA ASP A 25 -3.19 0.71 -5.45
C ASP A 25 -2.76 -0.75 -5.67
N VAL A 26 -3.66 -1.62 -6.14
CA VAL A 26 -3.38 -3.05 -6.40
C VAL A 26 -2.41 -3.25 -7.57
N GLY A 27 -2.47 -2.37 -8.57
CA GLY A 27 -1.63 -2.45 -9.76
C GLY A 27 -0.15 -2.23 -9.45
N ALA A 28 0.17 -1.45 -8.41
CA ALA A 28 1.55 -1.21 -7.99
C ALA A 28 2.22 -2.50 -7.46
N ASP A 29 1.46 -3.41 -6.85
CA ASP A 29 2.00 -4.63 -6.24
C ASP A 29 2.69 -5.56 -7.23
N ILE A 30 2.26 -5.55 -8.50
CA ILE A 30 2.81 -6.46 -9.52
C ILE A 30 4.31 -6.25 -9.74
N PHE A 31 4.79 -5.02 -9.55
CA PHE A 31 6.20 -4.65 -9.71
C PHE A 31 7.10 -5.28 -8.64
N ILE A 32 6.54 -5.76 -7.54
CA ILE A 32 7.26 -6.41 -6.45
C ILE A 32 6.92 -7.91 -6.43
N ALA A 33 5.63 -8.23 -6.48
CA ALA A 33 5.12 -9.58 -6.34
C ALA A 33 5.68 -10.54 -7.39
N LEU A 34 5.83 -10.13 -8.65
CA LEU A 34 6.37 -11.00 -9.71
C LEU A 34 7.74 -11.57 -9.35
N GLY A 35 8.66 -10.72 -8.85
CA GLY A 35 10.01 -11.13 -8.49
C GLY A 35 10.02 -12.11 -7.31
N ILE A 36 9.30 -11.77 -6.24
CA ILE A 36 9.25 -12.58 -5.02
C ILE A 36 8.56 -13.92 -5.29
N VAL A 37 7.40 -13.92 -5.95
CA VAL A 37 6.66 -15.16 -6.24
C VAL A 37 7.44 -16.04 -7.21
N THR A 38 8.13 -15.47 -8.21
CA THR A 38 8.99 -16.27 -9.10
C THR A 38 10.12 -16.93 -8.33
N LEU A 39 10.71 -16.25 -7.34
CA LEU A 39 11.79 -16.81 -6.51
C LEU A 39 11.34 -18.04 -5.70
N TYR A 40 10.12 -18.03 -5.15
CA TYR A 40 9.62 -19.10 -4.27
C TYR A 40 8.81 -20.17 -5.00
N ALA A 41 8.00 -19.79 -5.98
CA ALA A 41 7.11 -20.71 -6.71
C ALA A 41 7.66 -21.14 -8.07
N ALA A 42 8.67 -20.42 -8.61
CA ALA A 42 9.26 -20.68 -9.92
C ALA A 42 8.19 -20.93 -11.00
N GLY A 43 8.21 -22.10 -11.65
CA GLY A 43 7.23 -22.46 -12.69
C GLY A 43 5.78 -22.57 -12.20
N ALA A 44 5.55 -22.71 -10.89
CA ALA A 44 4.21 -22.75 -10.29
C ALA A 44 3.63 -21.35 -10.00
N MET A 45 4.35 -20.27 -10.34
CA MET A 45 3.92 -18.88 -10.16
C MET A 45 2.49 -18.60 -10.68
N PRO A 46 2.05 -19.06 -11.88
CA PRO A 46 0.70 -18.80 -12.35
C PRO A 46 -0.39 -19.41 -11.44
N ILE A 47 -0.11 -20.58 -10.85
CA ILE A 47 -1.05 -21.25 -9.93
C ILE A 47 -1.13 -20.45 -8.62
N ALA A 48 0.00 -19.97 -8.11
CA ALA A 48 0.04 -19.14 -6.91
C ALA A 48 -0.80 -17.85 -7.09
N PHE A 49 -0.64 -17.15 -8.22
CA PHE A 49 -1.45 -15.97 -8.53
C PHE A 49 -2.92 -16.30 -8.73
N LEU A 50 -3.26 -17.44 -9.34
CA LEU A 50 -4.66 -17.84 -9.51
C LEU A 50 -5.36 -18.05 -8.16
N VAL A 51 -4.69 -18.72 -7.22
CA VAL A 51 -5.24 -18.93 -5.87
C VAL A 51 -5.40 -17.59 -5.13
N ALA A 52 -4.39 -16.72 -5.20
CA ALA A 52 -4.48 -15.39 -4.60
C ALA A 52 -5.63 -14.55 -5.20
N ALA A 53 -5.79 -14.59 -6.52
CA ALA A 53 -6.86 -13.88 -7.22
C ALA A 53 -8.25 -14.36 -6.80
N LEU A 54 -8.46 -15.66 -6.60
CA LEU A 54 -9.75 -16.19 -6.13
C LEU A 54 -10.10 -15.68 -4.72
N VAL A 55 -9.11 -15.63 -3.82
CA VAL A 55 -9.30 -15.04 -2.49
C VAL A 55 -9.63 -13.55 -2.60
N TYR A 56 -8.91 -12.82 -3.45
CA TYR A 56 -9.12 -11.39 -3.65
C TYR A 56 -10.49 -11.06 -4.25
N ILE A 57 -11.00 -11.88 -5.18
CA ILE A 57 -12.35 -11.74 -5.72
C ILE A 57 -13.40 -11.89 -4.61
N ALA A 58 -13.27 -12.89 -3.74
CA ALA A 58 -14.20 -13.08 -2.63
C ALA A 58 -14.18 -11.88 -1.66
N ILE A 59 -13.00 -11.33 -1.36
CA ILE A 59 -12.85 -10.12 -0.54
C ILE A 59 -13.50 -8.92 -1.25
N GLY A 60 -13.21 -8.72 -2.53
CA GLY A 60 -13.76 -7.61 -3.32
C GLY A 60 -15.28 -7.62 -3.40
N LEU A 61 -15.90 -8.81 -3.53
CA LEU A 61 -17.36 -8.95 -3.49
C LEU A 61 -17.93 -8.56 -2.12
N ALA A 62 -17.33 -9.05 -1.03
CA ALA A 62 -17.76 -8.68 0.32
C ALA A 62 -17.64 -7.16 0.57
N TYR A 63 -16.54 -6.55 0.13
CA TYR A 63 -16.35 -5.10 0.22
C TYR A 63 -17.33 -4.34 -0.69
N GLY A 64 -17.70 -4.90 -1.84
CA GLY A 64 -18.71 -4.35 -2.74
C GLY A 64 -20.10 -4.27 -2.13
N GLU A 65 -20.45 -5.19 -1.21
CA GLU A 65 -21.70 -5.12 -0.44
C GLU A 65 -21.59 -4.19 0.78
N LEU A 66 -20.45 -4.21 1.47
CA LEU A 66 -20.24 -3.44 2.71
C LEU A 66 -20.06 -1.93 2.45
N ALA A 67 -19.39 -1.54 1.37
CA ALA A 67 -19.16 -0.13 1.04
C ALA A 67 -20.44 0.70 0.86
N PRO A 68 -21.46 0.24 0.09
CA PRO A 68 -22.73 0.95 0.02
C PRO A 68 -23.59 0.79 1.29
N ALA A 69 -23.46 -0.33 2.02
CA ALA A 69 -24.21 -0.55 3.27
C ALA A 69 -23.73 0.36 4.41
N TYR A 70 -22.42 0.65 4.46
CA TYR A 70 -21.79 1.50 5.46
C TYR A 70 -20.96 2.61 4.78
N PRO A 71 -21.61 3.66 4.24
CA PRO A 71 -20.95 4.72 3.47
C PRO A 71 -20.23 5.74 4.37
N TYR A 72 -19.37 5.24 5.25
CA TYR A 72 -18.56 6.00 6.18
C TYR A 72 -17.08 5.80 5.84
N ALA A 73 -16.29 6.86 5.96
CA ALA A 73 -14.83 6.74 5.87
C ALA A 73 -14.32 5.90 7.04
N GLY A 74 -13.57 4.83 6.74
CA GLY A 74 -12.95 3.96 7.76
C GLY A 74 -12.81 2.49 7.40
N GLY A 75 -13.38 2.02 6.27
CA GLY A 75 -13.12 0.70 5.71
C GLY A 75 -13.30 -0.45 6.72
N VAL A 76 -12.30 -1.33 6.83
CA VAL A 76 -12.36 -2.53 7.67
C VAL A 76 -12.67 -2.24 9.13
N HIS A 77 -12.24 -1.09 9.66
CA HIS A 77 -12.53 -0.69 11.05
C HIS A 77 -14.03 -0.51 11.25
N VAL A 78 -14.70 0.19 10.34
CA VAL A 78 -16.16 0.42 10.38
C VAL A 78 -16.91 -0.89 10.17
N TYR A 79 -16.50 -1.71 9.20
CA TYR A 79 -17.19 -2.96 8.88
C TYR A 79 -17.12 -3.96 10.04
N SER A 80 -15.93 -4.13 10.64
CA SER A 80 -15.74 -5.00 11.80
C SER A 80 -16.44 -4.46 13.06
N LEU A 81 -16.52 -3.15 13.23
CA LEU A 81 -17.28 -2.54 14.34
C LEU A 81 -18.77 -2.86 14.23
N ARG A 82 -19.31 -2.81 13.01
CA ARG A 82 -20.73 -3.05 12.72
C ARG A 82 -21.10 -4.52 12.72
N GLY A 83 -20.24 -5.38 12.20
CA GLY A 83 -20.51 -6.81 12.05
C GLY A 83 -20.10 -7.67 13.26
N LEU A 84 -19.15 -7.22 14.07
CA LEU A 84 -18.56 -8.00 15.15
C LEU A 84 -18.62 -7.24 16.49
N ASN A 85 -17.49 -6.75 16.98
CA ASN A 85 -17.41 -6.03 18.25
C ASN A 85 -16.25 -5.02 18.24
N THR A 86 -16.23 -4.17 19.27
CA THR A 86 -15.22 -3.11 19.44
C THR A 86 -13.79 -3.64 19.51
N LEU A 87 -13.55 -4.80 20.13
CA LEU A 87 -12.20 -5.36 20.27
C LEU A 87 -11.65 -5.78 18.90
N VAL A 88 -12.45 -6.50 18.10
CA VAL A 88 -12.05 -6.90 16.75
C VAL A 88 -11.83 -5.68 15.87
N SER A 89 -12.68 -4.67 15.99
CA SER A 89 -12.55 -3.41 15.25
C SER A 89 -11.30 -2.61 15.61
N PHE A 90 -10.93 -2.61 16.88
CA PHE A 90 -9.67 -2.02 17.35
C PHE A 90 -8.47 -2.76 16.78
N ILE A 91 -8.45 -4.09 16.86
CA ILE A 91 -7.36 -4.92 16.30
C ILE A 91 -7.26 -4.73 14.79
N ALA A 92 -8.38 -4.72 14.06
CA ALA A 92 -8.41 -4.50 12.62
C ALA A 92 -7.87 -3.12 12.24
N GLY A 93 -8.21 -2.07 13.00
CA GLY A 93 -7.66 -0.73 12.79
C GLY A 93 -6.14 -0.67 13.00
N TRP A 94 -5.63 -1.31 14.05
CA TRP A 94 -4.18 -1.41 14.29
C TRP A 94 -3.46 -2.23 13.22
N ALA A 95 -4.04 -3.35 12.80
CA ALA A 95 -3.50 -4.17 11.74
C ALA A 95 -3.40 -3.36 10.44
N LEU A 96 -4.44 -2.63 10.07
CA LEU A 96 -4.44 -1.78 8.87
C LEU A 96 -3.42 -0.63 8.96
N MET A 97 -3.28 -0.02 10.14
CA MET A 97 -2.26 1.02 10.34
C MET A 97 -0.84 0.47 10.14
N LEU A 98 -0.56 -0.73 10.68
CA LEU A 98 0.73 -1.38 10.51
C LEU A 98 0.97 -1.82 9.06
N ASP A 99 -0.07 -2.29 8.38
CA ASP A 99 -0.06 -2.64 6.96
C ASP A 99 0.42 -1.45 6.12
N TYR A 100 -0.19 -0.27 6.30
CA TYR A 100 0.23 0.95 5.60
C TYR A 100 1.69 1.35 5.88
N VAL A 101 2.17 1.19 7.12
CA VAL A 101 3.58 1.50 7.46
C VAL A 101 4.53 0.54 6.74
N LEU A 102 4.16 -0.75 6.65
CA LEU A 102 4.93 -1.76 5.93
C LEU A 102 4.92 -1.49 4.43
N ASP A 103 3.77 -1.14 3.85
CA ASP A 103 3.64 -0.84 2.43
C ASP A 103 4.47 0.38 2.02
N ILE A 104 4.41 1.49 2.76
CA ILE A 104 5.23 2.68 2.48
C ILE A 104 6.72 2.30 2.49
N SER A 105 7.15 1.50 3.46
CA SER A 105 8.53 1.03 3.57
C SER A 105 8.92 0.12 2.40
N LEU A 106 8.05 -0.82 2.05
CA LEU A 106 8.25 -1.80 0.98
C LEU A 106 8.34 -1.12 -0.39
N PHE A 107 7.37 -0.27 -0.72
CA PHE A 107 7.33 0.44 -1.99
C PHE A 107 8.47 1.43 -2.14
N SER A 108 8.86 2.11 -1.06
CA SER A 108 10.02 2.98 -1.07
C SER A 108 11.31 2.23 -1.48
N VAL A 109 11.56 1.07 -0.86
CA VAL A 109 12.75 0.25 -1.19
C VAL A 109 12.65 -0.29 -2.62
N ALA A 110 11.48 -0.75 -3.05
CA ALA A 110 11.27 -1.22 -4.41
C ALA A 110 11.52 -0.12 -5.45
N SER A 111 10.94 1.06 -5.25
CA SER A 111 11.14 2.22 -6.12
C SER A 111 12.61 2.66 -6.16
N ALA A 112 13.31 2.68 -5.02
CA ALA A 112 14.75 2.93 -4.99
C ALA A 112 15.53 1.87 -5.79
N GLY A 113 15.12 0.61 -5.75
CA GLY A 113 15.66 -0.48 -6.56
C GLY A 113 15.49 -0.26 -8.06
N TYR A 114 14.28 0.10 -8.49
CA TYR A 114 14.00 0.44 -9.89
C TYR A 114 14.77 1.68 -10.35
N LEU A 115 14.87 2.71 -9.51
CA LEU A 115 15.69 3.89 -9.81
C LEU A 115 17.16 3.54 -9.96
N LYS A 116 17.71 2.65 -9.13
CA LYS A 116 19.08 2.15 -9.29
C LYS A 116 19.28 1.43 -10.62
N PHE A 117 18.30 0.63 -11.05
CA PHE A 117 18.38 -0.10 -12.31
C PHE A 117 18.37 0.84 -13.52
N ILE A 118 17.54 1.89 -13.49
CA ILE A 118 17.39 2.84 -14.60
C ILE A 118 18.51 3.90 -14.60
N PHE A 119 18.88 4.42 -13.43
CA PHE A 119 19.88 5.46 -13.23
C PHE A 119 20.95 5.03 -12.22
N PRO A 120 21.83 4.08 -12.56
CA PRO A 120 22.86 3.58 -11.64
C PRO A 120 23.75 4.69 -11.08
N GLN A 121 24.09 5.68 -11.91
CA GLN A 121 24.97 6.79 -11.55
C GLN A 121 24.38 7.67 -10.43
N LEU A 122 23.05 7.86 -10.42
CA LEU A 122 22.37 8.64 -9.37
C LEU A 122 22.59 8.00 -8.00
N VAL A 123 22.44 6.68 -7.92
CA VAL A 123 22.56 5.92 -6.67
C VAL A 123 24.02 5.80 -6.24
N GLU A 124 24.92 5.60 -7.21
CA GLU A 124 26.36 5.48 -6.95
C GLU A 124 26.96 6.77 -6.39
N ASN A 125 26.56 7.93 -6.92
CA ASN A 125 27.01 9.25 -6.46
C ASN A 125 26.57 9.58 -5.03
N LEU A 126 25.47 8.97 -4.56
CA LEU A 126 24.95 9.17 -3.21
C LEU A 126 25.56 8.22 -2.17
N ASN A 127 26.46 7.31 -2.58
CA ASN A 127 27.15 6.45 -1.63
C ASN A 127 28.12 7.26 -0.78
N ILE A 128 27.81 7.37 0.52
CA ILE A 128 28.67 8.03 1.49
C ILE A 128 29.51 6.95 2.18
N LYS A 129 30.83 7.05 2.06
CA LYS A 129 31.81 6.23 2.77
C LYS A 129 32.67 7.13 3.64
N ILE A 130 32.43 7.13 4.96
CA ILE A 130 33.25 7.86 5.93
C ILE A 130 33.85 6.84 6.90
N GLN A 131 35.16 6.59 6.79
CA GLN A 131 35.94 5.65 7.62
C GLN A 131 35.26 4.28 7.87
N SER A 132 34.43 4.17 8.92
CA SER A 132 33.71 2.93 9.29
C SER A 132 32.21 2.94 8.95
N ILE A 133 31.64 4.09 8.57
CA ILE A 133 30.22 4.22 8.22
C ILE A 133 30.11 4.16 6.69
N HIS A 134 29.48 3.10 6.19
CA HIS A 134 29.04 3.03 4.81
C HIS A 134 27.52 3.17 4.74
N ILE A 135 27.07 4.32 4.23
CA ILE A 135 25.66 4.55 3.93
C ILE A 135 25.47 4.27 2.44
N ASN A 136 24.62 3.30 2.13
CA ASN A 136 24.27 2.96 0.75
C ASN A 136 23.33 4.03 0.17
N GLY A 137 23.64 4.55 -1.01
CA GLY A 137 22.81 5.51 -1.73
C GLY A 137 21.38 5.01 -1.97
N LEU A 138 21.20 3.68 -2.08
CA LEU A 138 19.87 3.06 -2.15
C LEU A 138 19.05 3.34 -0.88
N GLY A 139 19.66 3.22 0.30
CA GLY A 139 19.00 3.47 1.58
C GLY A 139 18.67 4.95 1.78
N ILE A 140 19.51 5.85 1.27
CA ILE A 140 19.24 7.29 1.28
C ILE A 140 18.03 7.62 0.40
N ILE A 141 17.98 7.09 -0.83
CA ILE A 141 16.84 7.30 -1.73
C ILE A 141 15.56 6.72 -1.13
N ALA A 142 15.60 5.49 -0.60
CA ALA A 142 14.44 4.91 0.07
C ALA A 142 13.99 5.76 1.27
N GLY A 143 14.92 6.21 2.13
CA GLY A 143 14.59 7.10 3.24
C GLY A 143 13.93 8.41 2.80
N MET A 144 14.42 9.03 1.72
CA MET A 144 13.80 10.22 1.14
C MET A 144 12.39 9.95 0.58
N LEU A 145 12.19 8.80 -0.08
CA LEU A 145 10.88 8.41 -0.59
C LEU A 145 9.87 8.16 0.53
N VAL A 146 10.29 7.53 1.63
CA VAL A 146 9.43 7.37 2.82
C VAL A 146 9.05 8.73 3.41
N ALA A 147 9.97 9.70 3.42
CA ALA A 147 9.67 11.04 3.94
C ALA A 147 8.72 11.86 3.05
N LEU A 148 8.52 11.45 1.79
CA LEU A 148 7.64 12.10 0.83
C LEU A 148 6.24 11.47 0.75
N LEU A 149 6.08 10.22 1.19
CA LEU A 149 4.85 9.43 1.17
C LEU A 149 4.13 9.52 2.52
#